data_AF-A0A7X6DSD3-F1
#
_entry.id   AF-A0A7X6DSD3-F1
#
_cell.length_a   1.000
_cell.length_b   1.000
_cell.length_c   1.000
_cell.angle_alpha   90.00
_cell.angle_beta   90.00
_cell.angle_gamma   90.00
#
_symmetry.space_group_name_H-M   'P 1'
#
loop_
_entity.id
_entity.type
_entity.pdbx_description
1 polymer ?
#
loop_
_entity_poly.entity_id
_entity_poly.type
_entity_poly.pdbx_seq_one_letter_code
_entity_poly.pdbx_strand_id
1 'polypeptide(L)'
;MADRSRFAKGIASLDLSHAERAVAFLWYYRQTQEFEERTASELANDLHDEGFPQPNVTRLNRDLGRSRLTIKGRRAGSFQIDVRHVSNLEEKYGQILKTKKVDVQDSVVPGEWVKGTRVYLETLVHQINGSYEYGFYDACAVLCRRLMESLIIEIYIHNSRHHEIQNSGVFLGLEKLIAHIRTDDKLMLGRNTSKTMTEVKQLGDTAAHDRVYITSKQDIDDVLARYRRMIQDLLAACGIRK
;
A
#
# COMPACT_ATOMS: atom_id res chain seq x y z
N MET A 1 -14.66 6.54 -2.99
CA MET A 1 -13.37 7.17 -3.34
C MET A 1 -13.67 8.58 -3.83
N ALA A 2 -12.84 9.56 -3.51
CA ALA A 2 -12.92 10.83 -4.24
C ALA A 2 -12.41 10.56 -5.66
N ASP A 3 -13.25 10.80 -6.66
CA ASP A 3 -12.81 10.79 -8.05
C ASP A 3 -11.90 12.01 -8.32
N ARG A 4 -11.16 11.95 -9.44
CA ARG A 4 -10.23 13.00 -9.85
C ARG A 4 -10.90 14.36 -9.95
N SER A 5 -12.17 14.41 -10.37
CA SER A 5 -12.95 15.64 -10.47
C SER A 5 -13.24 16.29 -9.13
N ARG A 6 -13.56 15.51 -8.10
CA ARG A 6 -13.73 16.01 -6.74
C ARG A 6 -12.43 16.56 -6.19
N PHE A 7 -11.32 15.88 -6.42
CA PHE A 7 -10.00 16.37 -6.02
C PHE A 7 -9.63 17.67 -6.73
N ALA A 8 -9.85 17.72 -8.06
CA ALA A 8 -9.65 18.91 -8.88
C ALA A 8 -10.46 20.11 -8.35
N LYS A 9 -11.75 19.93 -8.07
CA LYS A 9 -12.59 20.98 -7.47
C LYS A 9 -12.04 21.51 -6.14
N GLY A 10 -11.49 20.63 -5.31
CA GLY A 10 -10.94 21.05 -4.02
C GLY A 10 -9.59 21.76 -4.12
N ILE A 11 -8.75 21.41 -5.09
CA ILE A 11 -7.52 22.19 -5.33
C ILE A 11 -7.78 23.46 -6.14
N ALA A 12 -8.92 23.58 -6.82
CA ALA A 12 -9.31 24.79 -7.55
C ALA A 12 -9.56 26.00 -6.64
N SER A 13 -9.93 25.76 -5.38
CA SER A 13 -10.03 26.82 -4.35
C SER A 13 -8.67 27.26 -3.79
N LEU A 14 -7.57 26.61 -4.19
CA LEU A 14 -6.22 26.98 -3.78
C LEU A 14 -5.56 27.85 -4.86
N ASP A 15 -4.80 28.86 -4.43
CA ASP A 15 -3.97 29.67 -5.32
C ASP A 15 -2.70 28.90 -5.69
N LEU A 16 -2.80 28.02 -6.69
CA LEU A 16 -1.74 27.14 -7.14
C LEU A 16 -1.34 27.47 -8.58
N SER A 17 -0.03 27.52 -8.82
CA SER A 17 0.55 27.54 -10.16
C SER A 17 0.26 26.25 -10.92
N HIS A 18 0.46 26.28 -12.25
CA HIS A 18 0.32 25.08 -13.09
C HIS A 18 1.22 23.93 -12.63
N ALA A 19 2.46 24.23 -12.20
CA ALA A 19 3.37 23.22 -11.69
C ALA A 19 2.87 22.62 -10.36
N GLU A 20 2.34 23.44 -9.46
CA GLU A 20 1.80 22.95 -8.18
C GLU A 20 0.53 22.13 -8.35
N ARG A 21 -0.35 22.48 -9.29
CA ARG A 21 -1.53 21.65 -9.63
C ARG A 21 -1.10 20.30 -10.23
N ALA A 22 -0.09 20.30 -11.10
CA ALA A 22 0.46 19.06 -11.64
C ALA A 22 1.11 18.18 -10.56
N VAL A 23 1.81 18.78 -9.59
CA VAL A 23 2.32 18.06 -8.40
C VAL A 23 1.17 17.53 -7.55
N ALA A 24 0.08 18.28 -7.37
CA ALA A 24 -1.11 17.81 -6.65
C ALA A 24 -1.74 16.59 -7.33
N PHE A 25 -1.80 16.58 -8.67
CA PHE A 25 -2.30 15.43 -9.44
C PHE A 25 -1.36 14.21 -9.34
N LEU A 26 -0.04 14.41 -9.42
CA LEU A 26 0.93 13.33 -9.17
C LEU A 26 0.76 12.74 -7.75
N TRP A 27 0.55 13.59 -6.75
CA TRP A 27 0.26 13.13 -5.40
C TRP A 27 -1.09 12.38 -5.34
N TYR A 28 -2.16 12.90 -5.93
CA TYR A 28 -3.47 12.26 -6.00
C TYR A 28 -3.36 10.85 -6.60
N TYR A 29 -2.71 10.71 -7.76
CA TYR A 29 -2.57 9.43 -8.44
C TYR A 29 -1.76 8.42 -7.63
N ARG A 30 -0.75 8.90 -6.89
CA ARG A 30 -0.01 8.06 -5.95
C ARG A 30 -0.89 7.58 -4.79
N GLN A 31 -1.80 8.42 -4.29
CA GLN A 31 -2.72 8.04 -3.20
C GLN A 31 -3.82 7.09 -3.67
N THR A 32 -4.34 7.30 -4.87
CA THR A 32 -5.38 6.43 -5.46
C THR A 32 -4.81 5.19 -6.14
N GLN A 33 -3.47 5.10 -6.26
CA GLN A 33 -2.76 4.05 -6.98
C GLN A 33 -3.17 3.93 -8.46
N GLU A 34 -3.66 5.03 -9.04
CA GLU A 34 -4.07 5.07 -10.45
C GLU A 34 -2.85 5.15 -11.37
N PHE A 35 -1.86 5.97 -10.99
CA PHE A 35 -0.58 6.09 -11.69
C PHE A 35 0.56 6.34 -10.69
N GLU A 36 1.68 5.64 -10.86
CA GLU A 36 2.91 5.93 -10.11
C GLU A 36 3.65 7.18 -10.64
N GLU A 37 3.53 7.43 -11.96
CA GLU A 37 4.25 8.48 -12.66
C GLU A 37 3.46 9.00 -13.87
N ARG A 38 3.65 10.27 -14.22
CA ARG A 38 3.06 10.90 -15.41
C ARG A 38 4.06 11.83 -16.10
N THR A 39 3.97 11.95 -17.42
CA THR A 39 4.71 12.95 -18.19
C THR A 39 4.08 14.33 -18.06
N ALA A 40 4.83 15.39 -18.42
CA ALA A 40 4.28 16.74 -18.44
C ALA A 40 3.11 16.90 -19.43
N SER A 41 3.13 16.16 -20.56
CA SER A 41 2.03 16.16 -21.53
C SER A 41 0.77 15.50 -20.96
N GLU A 42 0.96 14.33 -20.34
CA GLU A 42 -0.11 13.60 -19.64
C GLU A 42 -0.75 14.46 -18.53
N LEU A 43 0.05 15.12 -17.69
CA LEU A 43 -0.44 16.00 -16.62
C LEU A 43 -1.13 17.26 -17.17
N ALA A 44 -0.65 17.82 -18.27
CA ALA A 44 -1.29 18.97 -18.92
C ALA A 44 -2.68 18.61 -19.42
N ASN A 45 -2.84 17.43 -20.02
CA ASN A 45 -4.14 16.92 -20.47
C ASN A 45 -5.04 16.60 -19.27
N ASP A 46 -4.53 15.93 -18.24
CA ASP A 46 -5.31 15.63 -17.04
C ASP A 46 -5.89 16.89 -16.39
N LEU A 47 -5.09 17.95 -16.30
CA LEU A 47 -5.54 19.24 -15.78
C LEU A 47 -6.62 19.85 -16.68
N HIS A 48 -6.46 19.77 -18.00
CA HIS A 48 -7.42 20.29 -18.96
C HIS A 48 -8.76 19.54 -18.91
N ASP A 49 -8.71 18.21 -18.83
CA ASP A 49 -9.89 17.34 -18.72
C ASP A 49 -10.72 17.66 -17.48
N GLU A 50 -10.08 18.09 -16.40
CA GLU A 50 -10.75 18.52 -15.16
C GLU A 50 -11.13 20.01 -15.13
N GLY A 51 -10.98 20.72 -16.26
CA GLY A 51 -11.43 22.10 -16.44
C GLY A 51 -10.42 23.17 -16.01
N PHE A 52 -9.17 22.82 -15.73
CA PHE A 52 -8.12 23.83 -15.54
C PHE A 52 -7.59 24.35 -16.89
N PRO A 53 -7.02 25.57 -16.92
CA PRO A 53 -6.28 26.04 -18.08
C PRO A 53 -5.16 25.07 -18.44
N GLN A 54 -5.10 24.67 -19.70
CA GLN A 54 -4.07 23.72 -20.15
C GLN A 54 -2.68 24.37 -20.07
N PRO A 55 -1.75 23.80 -19.31
CA PRO A 55 -0.41 24.35 -19.18
C PRO A 55 0.42 24.11 -20.44
N ASN A 56 1.32 25.05 -20.75
CA ASN A 56 2.34 24.82 -21.76
C ASN A 56 3.25 23.65 -21.33
N VAL A 57 3.27 22.58 -22.11
CA VAL A 57 3.95 21.32 -21.78
C VAL A 57 5.45 21.52 -21.57
N THR A 58 6.12 22.30 -22.42
CA THR A 58 7.57 22.57 -22.30
C THR A 58 7.90 23.31 -21.00
N ARG A 59 7.10 24.33 -20.66
CA ARG A 59 7.24 25.05 -19.40
C ARG A 59 6.99 24.14 -18.21
N LEU A 60 5.90 23.37 -18.24
CA LEU A 60 5.56 22.44 -17.17
C LEU A 60 6.65 21.40 -16.95
N ASN A 61 7.19 20.82 -18.02
CA ASN A 61 8.29 19.85 -17.96
C ASN A 61 9.53 20.43 -17.28
N ARG A 62 9.90 21.67 -17.64
CA ARG A 62 11.02 22.39 -17.01
C ARG A 62 10.76 22.65 -15.52
N ASP A 63 9.57 23.11 -15.18
CA ASP A 63 9.23 23.52 -13.83
C ASP A 63 9.11 22.29 -12.90
N LEU A 64 8.54 21.17 -13.38
CA LEU A 64 8.56 19.87 -12.70
C LEU A 64 10.00 19.34 -12.54
N GLY A 65 10.84 19.46 -13.57
CA GLY A 65 12.25 19.07 -13.49
C GLY A 65 13.08 19.85 -12.47
N ARG A 66 12.64 21.08 -12.11
CA ARG A 66 13.29 21.93 -11.09
C ARG A 66 12.64 21.80 -9.71
N SER A 67 11.43 21.24 -9.63
CA SER A 67 10.70 21.11 -8.38
C SER A 67 11.39 20.12 -7.45
N ARG A 68 11.57 20.51 -6.18
CA ARG A 68 12.09 19.62 -5.14
C ARG A 68 11.09 18.53 -4.75
N LEU A 69 9.82 18.69 -5.12
CA LEU A 69 8.73 17.79 -4.79
C LEU A 69 8.66 16.57 -5.73
N THR A 70 9.37 16.61 -6.86
CA THR A 70 9.31 15.58 -7.89
C THR A 70 10.69 15.06 -8.24
N ILE A 71 10.74 13.80 -8.68
CA ILE A 71 11.91 13.15 -9.27
C ILE A 71 11.54 12.59 -10.64
N LYS A 72 12.53 12.23 -11.45
CA LYS A 72 12.30 11.53 -12.73
C LYS A 72 11.67 10.17 -12.46
N GLY A 73 10.67 9.81 -13.26
CA GLY A 73 10.08 8.48 -13.28
C GLY A 73 10.93 7.50 -14.10
N ARG A 74 10.45 6.25 -14.17
CA ARG A 74 11.01 5.16 -14.95
C ARG A 74 10.75 5.35 -16.45
N ARG A 75 9.57 5.83 -16.83
CA ARG A 75 9.27 6.21 -18.23
C ARG A 75 10.01 7.49 -18.60
N ALA A 76 10.55 7.52 -19.82
CA ALA A 76 11.26 8.69 -20.33
C ALA A 76 10.38 9.95 -20.26
N GLY A 77 10.92 11.02 -19.65
CA GLY A 77 10.21 12.30 -19.50
C GLY A 77 9.03 12.29 -18.52
N SER A 78 8.87 11.22 -17.73
CA SER A 78 7.88 11.16 -16.66
C SER A 78 8.43 11.65 -15.33
N PHE A 79 7.51 12.00 -14.43
CA PHE A 79 7.77 12.47 -13.09
C PHE A 79 6.96 11.67 -12.08
N GLN A 80 7.52 11.52 -10.89
CA GLN A 80 6.87 10.95 -9.70
C GLN A 80 7.16 11.86 -8.50
N ILE A 81 6.38 11.71 -7.42
CA ILE A 81 6.63 12.45 -6.17
C ILE A 81 7.90 11.94 -5.48
N ASP A 82 8.74 12.86 -5.00
CA ASP A 82 9.84 12.50 -4.12
C ASP A 82 9.29 12.00 -2.78
N VAL A 83 9.65 10.76 -2.40
CA VAL A 83 9.19 10.12 -1.16
C VAL A 83 9.42 10.99 0.09
N ARG A 84 10.46 11.82 0.09
CA ARG A 84 10.81 12.71 1.21
C ARG A 84 9.79 13.83 1.44
N HIS A 85 8.98 14.16 0.43
CA HIS A 85 8.00 15.25 0.48
C HIS A 85 6.56 14.75 0.54
N VAL A 86 6.36 13.44 0.57
CA VAL A 86 5.03 12.81 0.61
C VAL A 86 4.22 13.29 1.80
N SER A 87 4.80 13.30 3.00
CA SER A 87 4.11 13.72 4.22
C SER A 87 3.65 15.18 4.14
N ASN A 88 4.46 16.06 3.55
CA ASN A 88 4.12 17.47 3.37
C ASN A 88 2.93 17.64 2.40
N LEU A 89 2.89 16.83 1.35
CA LEU A 89 1.79 16.85 0.39
C LEU A 89 0.52 16.20 0.96
N GLU A 90 0.67 15.19 1.83
CA GLU A 90 -0.44 14.59 2.58
C GLU A 90 -1.09 15.63 3.51
N GLU A 91 -0.29 16.39 4.25
CA GLU A 91 -0.80 17.47 5.11
C GLU A 91 -1.53 18.54 4.28
N LYS A 92 -1.01 18.89 3.10
CA LYS A 92 -1.58 19.91 2.23
C LYS A 92 -2.87 19.47 1.53
N TYR A 93 -2.91 18.25 1.01
CA TYR A 93 -3.97 17.79 0.09
C TYR A 93 -4.86 16.67 0.65
N GLY A 94 -4.46 16.03 1.75
CA GLY A 94 -5.21 14.92 2.37
C GLY A 94 -6.65 15.28 2.72
N GLN A 95 -6.86 16.48 3.27
CA GLN A 95 -8.20 16.97 3.62
C GLN A 95 -9.10 17.21 2.40
N ILE A 96 -8.52 17.53 1.25
CA ILE A 96 -9.25 17.72 -0.01
C ILE A 96 -9.73 16.38 -0.55
N LEU A 97 -8.87 15.36 -0.45
CA LEU A 97 -9.20 14.02 -0.93
C LEU A 97 -10.39 13.44 -0.16
N LYS A 98 -10.68 13.89 1.06
CA LYS A 98 -11.79 13.42 1.92
C LYS A 98 -12.02 11.91 1.79
N THR A 99 -10.95 11.14 1.65
CA THR A 99 -11.00 9.72 2.01
C THR A 99 -11.21 9.78 3.50
N LYS A 100 -12.41 9.47 3.96
CA LYS A 100 -12.70 9.29 5.37
C LYS A 100 -11.79 8.13 5.82
N LYS A 101 -10.54 8.42 6.15
CA LYS A 101 -9.69 7.52 6.91
C LYS A 101 -10.32 7.54 8.27
N VAL A 102 -10.90 6.40 8.60
CA VAL A 102 -11.47 6.22 9.91
C VAL A 102 -10.30 6.16 10.86
N ASP A 103 -10.35 6.91 11.96
CA ASP A 103 -9.32 6.76 12.99
C ASP A 103 -9.47 5.36 13.59
N VAL A 104 -8.43 4.55 13.45
CA VAL A 104 -8.40 3.16 13.91
C VAL A 104 -7.31 3.01 14.96
N GLN A 105 -7.61 2.21 15.98
CA GLN A 105 -6.65 1.81 17.00
C GLN A 105 -5.75 0.68 16.48
N ASP A 106 -4.56 0.56 17.04
CA ASP A 106 -3.58 -0.50 16.71
C ASP A 106 -3.95 -1.87 17.32
N SER A 107 -5.21 -2.29 17.12
CA SER A 107 -5.85 -3.43 17.77
C SER A 107 -5.30 -4.79 17.34
N VAL A 108 -4.83 -4.93 16.09
CA VAL A 108 -4.33 -6.20 15.54
C VAL A 108 -2.86 -6.12 15.15
N VAL A 109 -2.46 -5.13 14.36
CA VAL A 109 -1.05 -4.88 14.01
C VAL A 109 -0.71 -3.42 14.27
N PRO A 110 0.33 -3.09 15.05
CA PRO A 110 0.73 -1.70 15.26
C PRO A 110 1.12 -1.00 13.95
N GLY A 111 0.49 0.14 13.64
CA GLY A 111 0.74 0.91 12.42
C GLY A 111 2.18 1.40 12.31
N GLU A 112 2.82 1.68 13.44
CA GLU A 112 4.22 2.11 13.49
C GLU A 112 5.19 1.06 12.89
N TRP A 113 4.81 -0.22 12.83
CA TRP A 113 5.67 -1.26 12.25
C TRP A 113 5.87 -1.13 10.73
N VAL A 114 4.97 -0.43 10.05
CA VAL A 114 4.98 -0.26 8.59
C VAL A 114 5.02 1.21 8.17
N LYS A 115 5.07 2.14 9.13
CA LYS A 115 5.03 3.58 8.86
C LYS A 115 6.26 4.06 8.10
N GLY A 116 6.04 4.83 7.04
CA GLY A 116 7.10 5.36 6.18
C GLY A 116 7.73 4.30 5.27
N THR A 117 7.02 3.19 5.01
CA THR A 117 7.53 2.07 4.22
C THR A 117 6.88 2.06 2.83
N ARG A 118 6.04 1.06 2.53
CA ARG A 118 5.26 0.95 1.30
C ARG A 118 3.80 1.31 1.59
N VAL A 119 3.22 2.17 0.76
CA VAL A 119 1.83 2.68 0.94
C VAL A 119 0.81 1.55 1.06
N TYR A 120 0.96 0.47 0.30
CA TYR A 120 0.01 -0.64 0.35
C TYR A 120 0.11 -1.43 1.67
N LEU A 121 1.29 -1.52 2.32
CA LEU A 121 1.45 -2.18 3.62
C LEU A 121 0.81 -1.34 4.73
N GLU A 122 1.06 -0.02 4.71
CA GLU A 122 0.40 0.93 5.62
C GLU A 122 -1.12 0.85 5.50
N THR A 123 -1.61 0.80 4.26
CA THR A 123 -3.05 0.68 3.97
C THR A 123 -3.60 -0.66 4.46
N LEU A 124 -2.91 -1.77 4.23
CA LEU A 124 -3.34 -3.09 4.70
C LEU A 124 -3.42 -3.15 6.22
N VAL A 125 -2.40 -2.66 6.94
CA VAL A 125 -2.41 -2.63 8.41
C VAL A 125 -3.56 -1.77 8.94
N HIS A 126 -3.79 -0.60 8.34
CA HIS A 126 -4.93 0.25 8.68
C HIS A 126 -6.28 -0.46 8.46
N GLN A 127 -6.44 -1.17 7.34
CA GLN A 127 -7.66 -1.94 7.04
C GLN A 127 -7.85 -3.14 7.98
N ILE A 128 -6.78 -3.85 8.35
CA ILE A 128 -6.83 -4.94 9.32
C ILE A 128 -7.33 -4.41 10.67
N ASN A 129 -6.72 -3.34 11.16
CA ASN A 129 -7.11 -2.72 12.42
C ASN A 129 -8.56 -2.22 12.41
N GLY A 130 -8.97 -1.52 11.33
CA GLY A 130 -10.33 -1.04 11.19
C GLY A 130 -11.36 -2.17 11.07
N SER A 131 -11.08 -3.20 10.27
CA SER A 131 -12.01 -4.33 10.14
C SER A 131 -12.20 -5.07 11.47
N TYR A 132 -11.17 -5.20 12.30
CA TYR A 132 -11.31 -5.73 13.64
C TYR A 132 -12.12 -4.81 14.57
N GLU A 133 -11.79 -3.52 14.61
CA GLU A 133 -12.41 -2.55 15.50
C GLU A 133 -13.91 -2.36 15.23
N TYR A 134 -14.30 -2.39 13.94
CA TYR A 134 -15.69 -2.23 13.51
C TYR A 134 -16.47 -3.55 13.41
N GLY A 135 -15.89 -4.68 13.84
CA GLY A 135 -16.60 -5.96 13.91
C GLY A 135 -16.72 -6.72 12.58
N PHE A 136 -15.96 -6.34 11.55
CA PHE A 136 -15.88 -7.04 10.27
C PHE A 136 -14.82 -8.15 10.32
N TYR A 137 -15.03 -9.16 11.17
CA TYR A 137 -14.00 -10.16 11.49
C TYR A 137 -13.63 -11.08 10.31
N ASP A 138 -14.56 -11.40 9.41
CA ASP A 138 -14.22 -12.14 8.17
C ASP A 138 -13.25 -11.33 7.31
N ALA A 139 -13.53 -10.03 7.14
CA ALA A 139 -12.63 -9.13 6.42
C ALA A 139 -11.27 -9.02 7.13
N CYS A 140 -11.26 -8.96 8.47
CA CYS A 140 -10.03 -8.96 9.25
C CYS A 140 -9.20 -10.22 8.99
N ALA A 141 -9.79 -11.41 9.03
CA ALA A 141 -9.10 -12.67 8.77
C ALA A 141 -8.49 -12.71 7.36
N VAL A 142 -9.27 -12.31 6.34
CA VAL A 142 -8.82 -12.27 4.94
C VAL A 142 -7.68 -11.25 4.76
N LEU A 143 -7.77 -10.07 5.36
CA LEU A 143 -6.73 -9.05 5.27
C LEU A 143 -5.46 -9.48 6.04
N CYS A 144 -5.59 -10.16 7.17
CA CYS A 144 -4.47 -10.73 7.91
C CYS A 144 -3.69 -11.74 7.04
N ARG A 145 -4.42 -12.61 6.33
CA ARG A 145 -3.86 -13.55 5.34
C ARG A 145 -3.15 -12.80 4.20
N ARG A 146 -3.77 -11.76 3.64
CA ARG A 146 -3.20 -10.95 2.54
C ARG A 146 -1.92 -10.21 2.95
N LEU A 147 -1.86 -9.66 4.17
CA LEU A 147 -0.65 -9.01 4.67
C LEU A 147 0.50 -10.03 4.81
N MET A 148 0.22 -11.20 5.39
CA MET A 148 1.21 -12.29 5.49
C MET A 148 1.73 -12.69 4.10
N GLU A 149 0.85 -12.91 3.12
CA GLU A 149 1.24 -13.25 1.75
C GLU A 149 2.12 -12.17 1.10
N SER A 150 1.72 -10.91 1.25
CA SER A 150 2.47 -9.76 0.72
C SER A 150 3.87 -9.69 1.32
N LEU A 151 4.01 -9.92 2.62
CA LEU A 151 5.32 -9.91 3.28
C LEU A 151 6.20 -11.07 2.84
N ILE A 152 5.65 -12.28 2.66
CA ILE A 152 6.41 -13.41 2.09
C ILE A 152 6.97 -13.03 0.72
N ILE A 153 6.15 -12.46 -0.16
CA ILE A 153 6.59 -12.01 -1.48
C ILE A 153 7.69 -10.94 -1.36
N GLU A 154 7.51 -9.95 -0.47
CA GLU A 154 8.50 -8.90 -0.26
C GLU A 154 9.85 -9.40 0.25
N ILE A 155 9.90 -10.47 1.06
CA ILE A 155 11.16 -11.11 1.47
C ILE A 155 11.96 -11.56 0.23
N TYR A 156 11.30 -12.26 -0.69
CA TYR A 156 11.97 -12.77 -1.89
C TYR A 156 12.30 -11.66 -2.90
N ILE A 157 11.49 -10.60 -2.99
CA ILE A 157 11.83 -9.42 -3.79
C ILE A 157 13.07 -8.73 -3.21
N HIS A 158 13.08 -8.45 -1.91
CA HIS A 158 14.19 -7.82 -1.19
C HIS A 158 15.49 -8.60 -1.39
N ASN A 159 15.42 -9.92 -1.33
CA ASN A 159 16.58 -10.80 -1.50
C ASN A 159 16.93 -11.07 -2.97
N SER A 160 16.25 -10.43 -3.95
CA SER A 160 16.44 -10.67 -5.39
C SER A 160 16.20 -12.12 -5.83
N ARG A 161 15.38 -12.86 -5.07
CA ARG A 161 15.03 -14.27 -5.23
C ARG A 161 13.56 -14.49 -5.63
N HIS A 162 12.86 -13.45 -6.05
CA HIS A 162 11.45 -13.50 -6.44
C HIS A 162 11.14 -14.51 -7.57
N HIS A 163 12.12 -14.80 -8.44
CA HIS A 163 11.99 -15.81 -9.48
C HIS A 163 11.78 -17.23 -8.93
N GLU A 164 12.23 -17.52 -7.69
CA GLU A 164 12.03 -18.82 -7.03
C GLU A 164 10.56 -19.07 -6.67
N ILE A 165 9.81 -17.99 -6.47
CA ILE A 165 8.39 -18.01 -6.06
C ILE A 165 7.46 -17.52 -7.17
N GLN A 166 7.89 -17.60 -8.43
CA GLN A 166 7.11 -17.25 -9.61
C GLN A 166 7.03 -18.42 -10.60
N ASN A 167 5.89 -18.50 -11.30
CA ASN A 167 5.74 -19.33 -12.48
C ASN A 167 5.28 -18.44 -13.64
N SER A 168 6.06 -18.39 -14.72
CA SER A 168 5.79 -17.54 -15.89
C SER A 168 5.51 -16.08 -15.55
N GLY A 169 6.26 -15.51 -14.59
CA GLY A 169 6.10 -14.12 -14.14
C GLY A 169 4.94 -13.87 -13.17
N VAL A 170 4.17 -14.91 -12.81
CA VAL A 170 3.07 -14.83 -11.84
C VAL A 170 3.51 -15.45 -10.52
N PHE A 171 3.27 -14.76 -9.40
CA PHE A 171 3.60 -15.30 -8.07
C PHE A 171 2.78 -16.56 -7.76
N LEU A 172 3.42 -17.50 -7.07
CA LEU A 172 2.77 -18.71 -6.59
C LEU A 172 1.64 -18.36 -5.59
N GLY A 173 0.60 -19.19 -5.54
CA GLY A 173 -0.44 -19.03 -4.52
C GLY A 173 0.07 -19.32 -3.11
N LEU A 174 -0.60 -18.75 -2.10
CA LEU A 174 -0.16 -18.75 -0.71
C LEU A 174 0.25 -20.12 -0.14
N GLU A 175 -0.46 -21.20 -0.45
CA GLU A 175 -0.07 -22.56 -0.01
C GLU A 175 1.36 -22.92 -0.43
N LYS A 176 1.70 -22.64 -1.69
CA LYS A 176 3.03 -22.91 -2.26
C LYS A 176 4.07 -21.93 -1.71
N LEU A 177 3.69 -20.68 -1.46
CA LEU A 177 4.57 -19.70 -0.82
C LEU A 177 4.95 -20.14 0.60
N ILE A 178 3.98 -20.60 1.40
CA ILE A 178 4.23 -21.13 2.76
C ILE A 178 5.12 -22.39 2.68
N ALA A 179 4.86 -23.29 1.73
CA ALA A 179 5.70 -24.46 1.55
C ALA A 179 7.15 -24.10 1.21
N HIS A 180 7.36 -23.13 0.32
CA HIS A 180 8.68 -22.67 -0.11
C HIS A 180 9.45 -21.99 1.02
N ILE A 181 8.84 -21.01 1.70
CA ILE A 181 9.51 -20.26 2.78
C ILE A 181 9.84 -21.16 3.98
N ARG A 182 9.03 -22.20 4.23
CA ARG A 182 9.27 -23.16 5.31
C ARG A 182 10.54 -23.98 5.10
N THR A 183 10.92 -24.27 3.86
CA THR A 183 12.08 -25.09 3.51
C THR A 183 13.32 -24.27 3.15
N ASP A 184 13.22 -22.94 3.19
CA ASP A 184 14.29 -22.03 2.83
C ASP A 184 15.28 -21.86 3.99
N ASP A 185 16.41 -22.58 3.92
CA ASP A 185 17.47 -22.59 4.92
C ASP A 185 18.24 -21.27 5.03
N LYS A 186 18.11 -20.38 4.03
CA LYS A 186 18.73 -19.05 4.04
C LYS A 186 17.92 -18.03 4.85
N LEU A 187 16.68 -18.35 5.21
CA LEU A 187 15.82 -17.48 6.01
C LEU A 187 15.75 -17.96 7.46
N MET A 188 16.12 -17.07 8.39
CA MET A 188 16.00 -17.35 9.82
C MET A 188 14.67 -16.80 10.35
N LEU A 189 13.63 -17.63 10.31
CA LEU A 189 12.31 -17.34 10.88
C LEU A 189 12.14 -18.02 12.24
N GLY A 190 11.28 -17.48 13.10
CA GLY A 190 10.95 -18.08 14.38
C GLY A 190 10.38 -19.49 14.25
N ARG A 191 10.67 -20.36 15.21
CA ARG A 191 10.29 -21.79 15.19
C ARG A 191 8.80 -22.04 14.94
N ASN A 192 7.93 -21.15 15.42
CA ASN A 192 6.48 -21.28 15.30
C ASN A 192 5.87 -20.48 14.14
N THR A 193 6.70 -19.78 13.36
CA THR A 193 6.25 -18.87 12.30
C THR A 193 5.55 -19.64 11.18
N SER A 194 6.12 -20.77 10.74
CA SER A 194 5.46 -21.62 9.72
C SER A 194 4.11 -22.19 10.19
N LYS A 195 4.01 -22.65 11.45
CA LYS A 195 2.73 -23.12 12.00
C LYS A 195 1.68 -22.02 12.01
N THR A 196 2.08 -20.83 12.46
CA THR A 196 1.19 -19.66 12.50
C THR A 196 0.74 -19.25 11.11
N MET A 197 1.60 -19.35 10.09
CA MET A 197 1.20 -19.08 8.70
C MET A 197 0.09 -20.00 8.23
N THR A 198 0.19 -21.30 8.54
CA THR A 198 -0.84 -22.28 8.20
C THR A 198 -2.16 -21.98 8.92
N GLU A 199 -2.12 -21.64 10.21
CA GLU A 199 -3.31 -21.26 10.99
C GLU A 199 -4.00 -20.01 10.40
N VAL A 200 -3.22 -18.97 10.07
CA VAL A 200 -3.72 -17.72 9.49
C VAL A 200 -4.30 -17.94 8.09
N LYS A 201 -3.63 -18.77 7.27
CA LYS A 201 -4.15 -19.16 5.96
C LYS A 201 -5.49 -19.87 6.12
N GLN A 202 -5.57 -20.86 7.00
CA GLN A 202 -6.80 -21.62 7.21
C GLN A 202 -7.94 -20.72 7.64
N LEU A 203 -7.73 -19.86 8.65
CA LEU A 203 -8.74 -18.91 9.12
C LEU A 203 -9.20 -17.96 8.00
N GLY A 204 -8.26 -17.39 7.23
CA GLY A 204 -8.58 -16.50 6.11
C GLY A 204 -9.28 -17.21 4.95
N ASP A 205 -8.94 -18.46 4.66
CA ASP A 205 -9.60 -19.27 3.63
C ASP A 205 -11.03 -19.62 4.04
N THR A 206 -11.23 -20.04 5.29
CA THR A 206 -12.57 -20.34 5.84
C THR A 206 -13.44 -19.09 5.83
N ALA A 207 -12.92 -17.94 6.30
CA ALA A 207 -13.63 -16.65 6.29
C ALA A 207 -14.05 -16.20 4.88
N ALA A 208 -13.26 -16.54 3.85
CA ALA A 208 -13.54 -16.10 2.47
C ALA A 208 -14.48 -17.04 1.70
N HIS A 209 -14.48 -18.34 2.02
CA HIS A 209 -15.03 -19.37 1.14
C HIS A 209 -16.06 -20.28 1.79
N ASP A 210 -16.10 -20.39 3.11
CA ASP A 210 -17.14 -21.16 3.77
C ASP A 210 -18.48 -20.41 3.71
N ARG A 211 -19.54 -21.12 3.36
CA ARG A 211 -20.86 -20.53 3.12
C ARG A 211 -21.61 -20.19 4.42
N VAL A 212 -21.32 -20.88 5.52
CA VAL A 212 -22.11 -20.80 6.76
C VAL A 212 -21.29 -20.36 7.96
N TYR A 213 -19.97 -20.52 7.90
CA TYR A 213 -19.08 -19.99 8.92
C TYR A 213 -18.99 -18.46 8.85
N ILE A 214 -19.00 -17.82 10.00
CA ILE A 214 -18.75 -16.40 10.19
C ILE A 214 -17.67 -16.27 11.25
N THR A 215 -16.57 -15.62 10.90
CA THR A 215 -15.46 -15.40 11.82
C THR A 215 -15.94 -14.57 13.00
N SER A 216 -15.67 -15.04 14.21
CA SER A 216 -15.95 -14.31 15.43
C SER A 216 -14.73 -13.47 15.86
N LYS A 217 -14.96 -12.53 16.79
CA LYS A 217 -13.85 -11.81 17.43
C LYS A 217 -12.86 -12.77 18.09
N GLN A 218 -13.38 -13.82 18.75
CA GLN A 218 -12.57 -14.80 19.47
C GLN A 218 -11.61 -15.54 18.53
N ASP A 219 -12.07 -15.88 17.33
CA ASP A 219 -11.21 -16.56 16.34
C ASP A 219 -9.98 -15.71 15.96
N ILE A 220 -10.14 -14.38 15.86
CA ILE A 220 -9.01 -13.46 15.65
C ILE A 220 -8.15 -13.36 16.91
N ASP A 221 -8.76 -13.21 18.08
CA ASP A 221 -8.06 -13.06 19.36
C ASP A 221 -7.19 -14.29 19.69
N ASP A 222 -7.68 -15.50 19.37
CA ASP A 222 -6.98 -16.77 19.61
C ASP A 222 -5.66 -16.91 18.83
N VAL A 223 -5.55 -16.24 17.68
CA VAL A 223 -4.34 -16.24 16.85
C VAL A 223 -3.50 -14.97 17.02
N LEU A 224 -4.06 -13.89 17.57
CA LEU A 224 -3.51 -12.53 17.54
C LEU A 224 -2.05 -12.43 18.03
N ALA A 225 -1.74 -12.99 19.20
CA ALA A 225 -0.39 -12.90 19.75
C ALA A 225 0.66 -13.61 18.87
N ARG A 226 0.30 -14.77 18.29
CA ARG A 226 1.16 -15.52 17.37
C ARG A 226 1.27 -14.80 16.03
N TYR A 227 0.17 -14.27 15.53
CA TYR A 227 0.10 -13.47 14.31
C TYR A 227 1.04 -12.27 14.39
N ARG A 228 0.99 -11.49 15.47
CA ARG A 228 1.88 -10.34 15.71
C ARG A 228 3.36 -10.75 15.66
N ARG A 229 3.73 -11.85 16.32
CA ARG A 229 5.11 -12.36 16.29
C ARG A 229 5.52 -12.77 14.87
N MET A 230 4.66 -13.48 14.15
CA MET A 230 4.89 -13.86 12.76
C MET A 230 5.09 -12.65 11.85
N ILE A 231 4.27 -11.60 11.99
CA ILE A 231 4.41 -10.36 11.20
C ILE A 231 5.74 -9.66 11.52
N GLN A 232 6.17 -9.63 12.78
CA GLN A 232 7.48 -9.08 13.14
C GLN A 232 8.64 -9.83 12.50
N ASP A 233 8.60 -11.17 12.53
CA ASP A 233 9.61 -12.02 11.89
C ASP A 233 9.69 -11.74 10.38
N LEU A 234 8.54 -11.64 9.72
CA LEU A 234 8.47 -11.37 8.28
C LEU A 234 8.96 -9.98 7.92
N LEU A 235 8.57 -8.95 8.70
CA LEU A 235 9.03 -7.57 8.50
C LEU A 235 10.54 -7.42 8.68
N ALA A 236 11.12 -8.16 9.64
CA ALA A 236 12.57 -8.21 9.83
C ALA A 236 13.26 -8.88 8.64
N ALA A 237 12.70 -9.99 8.15
CA ALA A 237 13.27 -10.74 7.02
C ALA A 237 13.23 -9.98 5.67
N CYS A 238 12.29 -9.04 5.47
CA CYS A 238 12.22 -8.21 4.26
C CYS A 238 12.92 -6.84 4.37
N GLY A 239 13.71 -6.60 5.43
CA GLY A 239 14.47 -5.37 5.60
C GLY A 239 13.62 -4.12 5.84
N ILE A 240 12.35 -4.29 6.23
CA ILE A 240 11.43 -3.18 6.52
C ILE A 240 11.62 -2.67 7.96
N ARG A 241 12.11 -3.53 8.86
CA ARG A 241 12.49 -3.15 10.22
C ARG A 241 13.98 -2.78 10.27
N LYS A 242 14.29 -1.59 10.77
CA LYS A 242 15.65 -1.22 11.21
C LYS A 242 15.96 -1.82 12.56
#